data_AF-A0A318Z6V0-F1
#
_entry.id   AF-A0A318Z6V0-F1
#
_cell.length_a   1.000
_cell.length_b   1.000
_cell.length_c   1.000
_cell.angle_alpha   90.00
_cell.angle_beta   90.00
_cell.angle_gamma   90.00
#
_symmetry.space_group_name_H-M   'P 1'
#
loop_
_entity.id
_entity.type
_entity.pdbx_description
1 polymer ?
#
loop_
_entity_poly.entity_id
_entity_poly.type
_entity_poly.pdbx_seq_one_letter_code
_entity_poly.pdbx_strand_id
1 'polypeptide(L)'
;MLIPLILPLVTSTSTNSSTPLLPTPPMGFNNWSRFMCDLNETLFTTTATAMRTTGLQAAGYNRLNLDDCWMATSRLPNATLTWNTTKFPHGIPWLAAQLDSQGFLLGIYADAGNQTCGGFPGSSGHEALDASTFQSWGVKYLKLDGCNVDPATEETYRHRYGLWHSILAAEPPNSTMVFSESAPAYFAGTDNNTDWYRVMDWVPQYGQLARHSTDILVYVGAGSAWASIMNNYDYNVLLARYQRPGYFNDPDFLIPDHSGLTLTEKKSHFALWAVMGAPLIISAWIPGLDAEVVEMLTNPRLIAVDQDALGLQATLASRGVSAGVDVLTRSLQGGERVVAVLNRGNGTVKVEVGVERLGLDANATCEVQAEDLWDGRRVEMVQGGKLVVEGLAAHATGVWRLTLSPGCAPVVPTGIVFNTASGRCLTARDSRVVFETCEALDAQVWQVTAQGSLRPLSDTARCLTAASGGSLGACRGDEDQKWSYAITGNLKNAKTGECLTEGVELVSDCLLEANSQVFGLPSGVALV
;
A
#
# COMPACT_ATOMS: atom_id res chain seq x y z
N MET A 1 32.04 6.37 60.11
CA MET A 1 32.07 7.01 58.79
C MET A 1 31.69 5.92 57.78
N LEU A 2 30.40 5.72 57.54
CA LEU A 2 29.88 4.69 56.64
C LEU A 2 29.69 5.31 55.25
N ILE A 3 30.35 4.73 54.26
CA ILE A 3 30.17 5.07 52.83
C ILE A 3 28.97 4.27 52.33
N PRO A 4 27.91 4.91 51.79
CA PRO A 4 26.81 4.18 51.19
C PRO A 4 27.24 3.66 49.81
N LEU A 5 27.07 2.36 49.60
CA LEU A 5 27.29 1.68 48.33
C LEU A 5 26.12 2.03 47.39
N ILE A 6 26.36 2.89 46.40
CA ILE A 6 25.39 3.19 45.34
C ILE A 6 25.48 2.05 44.31
N LEU A 7 24.50 1.14 44.31
CA LEU A 7 24.31 0.19 43.21
C LEU A 7 23.72 0.94 42.00
N PRO A 8 24.28 0.78 40.79
CA PRO A 8 23.64 1.33 39.60
C PRO A 8 22.36 0.56 39.31
N LEU A 9 21.24 1.29 39.18
CA LEU A 9 20.02 0.75 38.58
C LEU A 9 20.32 0.39 37.13
N VAL A 10 20.47 -0.90 36.85
CA VAL A 10 20.41 -1.41 35.47
C VAL A 10 18.94 -1.34 35.06
N THR A 11 18.58 -0.31 34.29
CA THR A 11 17.31 -0.29 33.58
C THR A 11 17.34 -1.39 32.53
N SER A 12 16.72 -2.53 32.82
CA SER A 12 16.43 -3.53 31.82
C SER A 12 15.39 -2.96 30.86
N THR A 13 15.83 -2.40 29.74
CA THR A 13 14.95 -2.17 28.60
C THR A 13 14.52 -3.54 28.10
N SER A 14 13.29 -3.96 28.42
CA SER A 14 12.66 -5.11 27.80
C SER A 14 12.44 -4.79 26.31
N THR A 15 13.39 -5.16 25.46
CA THR A 15 13.16 -5.22 24.02
C THR A 15 12.30 -6.45 23.73
N ASN A 16 11.02 -6.38 24.08
CA ASN A 16 10.03 -7.29 23.52
C ASN A 16 9.67 -6.75 22.12
N SER A 17 10.64 -6.82 21.21
CA SER A 17 10.39 -6.64 19.79
C SER A 17 10.13 -8.03 19.23
N SER A 18 8.91 -8.53 19.39
CA SER A 18 8.47 -9.61 18.52
C SER A 18 8.46 -9.06 17.11
N THR A 19 9.33 -9.56 16.23
CA THR A 19 9.30 -9.22 14.81
C THR A 19 7.88 -9.42 14.28
N PRO A 20 7.28 -8.43 13.58
CA PRO A 20 5.95 -8.59 12.99
C PRO A 20 5.92 -9.84 12.08
N LEU A 21 4.76 -10.50 11.99
CA LEU A 21 4.59 -11.69 11.12
C LEU A 21 4.94 -11.39 9.65
N LEU A 22 4.60 -10.19 9.18
CA LEU A 22 5.06 -9.63 7.91
C LEU A 22 5.83 -8.34 8.17
N PRO A 23 7.17 -8.37 8.27
CA PRO A 23 7.96 -7.15 8.42
C PRO A 23 8.04 -6.32 7.13
N THR A 24 7.87 -6.97 5.97
CA THR A 24 7.84 -6.38 4.62
C THR A 24 6.65 -6.96 3.82
N PRO A 25 6.22 -6.31 2.72
CA PRO A 25 5.12 -6.81 1.91
C PRO A 25 5.42 -8.22 1.35
N PRO A 26 4.43 -9.11 1.23
CA PRO A 26 4.66 -10.44 0.70
C PRO A 26 4.92 -10.41 -0.81
N MET A 27 5.82 -11.27 -1.27
CA MET A 27 6.10 -11.51 -2.68
C MET A 27 5.73 -12.95 -3.05
N GLY A 28 5.09 -13.17 -4.20
CA GLY A 28 4.70 -14.53 -4.59
C GLY A 28 3.85 -14.61 -5.85
N PHE A 29 2.99 -15.62 -5.88
CA PHE A 29 2.08 -15.95 -6.95
C PHE A 29 0.65 -16.13 -6.43
N ASN A 30 -0.34 -15.75 -7.23
CA ASN A 30 -1.74 -16.14 -7.07
C ASN A 30 -2.36 -16.45 -8.46
N ASN A 31 -3.25 -17.43 -8.57
CA ASN A 31 -3.81 -17.84 -9.86
C ASN A 31 -4.97 -16.99 -10.39
N TRP A 32 -5.61 -16.14 -9.57
CA TRP A 32 -6.95 -15.60 -9.84
C TRP A 32 -7.04 -14.77 -11.13
N SER A 33 -6.27 -13.69 -11.26
CA SER A 33 -6.40 -12.82 -12.44
C SER A 33 -6.01 -13.52 -13.73
N ARG A 34 -5.21 -14.59 -13.70
CA ARG A 34 -4.80 -15.29 -14.93
C ARG A 34 -5.69 -16.48 -15.29
N PHE A 35 -6.11 -17.24 -14.28
CA PHE A 35 -6.71 -18.56 -14.46
C PHE A 35 -8.12 -18.65 -13.87
N MET A 36 -8.49 -17.78 -12.94
CA MET A 36 -9.75 -17.87 -12.19
C MET A 36 -9.92 -19.31 -11.64
N CYS A 37 -11.06 -19.96 -11.93
CA CYS A 37 -11.33 -21.35 -11.54
C CYS A 37 -10.57 -22.42 -12.38
N ASP A 38 -9.81 -22.08 -13.42
CA ASP A 38 -9.00 -23.03 -14.22
C ASP A 38 -7.65 -23.33 -13.54
N LEU A 39 -7.73 -23.81 -12.29
CA LEU A 39 -6.59 -24.21 -11.48
C LEU A 39 -6.59 -25.73 -11.22
N ASN A 40 -5.39 -26.27 -11.06
CA ASN A 40 -5.15 -27.63 -10.59
C ASN A 40 -3.78 -27.73 -9.91
N GLU A 41 -3.49 -28.87 -9.32
CA GLU A 41 -2.22 -29.16 -8.63
C GLU A 41 -0.98 -28.96 -9.54
N THR A 42 -1.09 -29.34 -10.82
CA THR A 42 -0.01 -29.19 -11.81
C THR A 42 0.33 -27.73 -12.08
N LEU A 43 -0.66 -26.83 -12.08
CA LEU A 43 -0.43 -25.39 -12.22
C LEU A 43 0.55 -24.91 -11.13
N PHE A 44 0.30 -25.24 -9.87
CA PHE A 44 1.15 -24.77 -8.76
C PHE A 44 2.55 -25.40 -8.77
N THR A 45 2.65 -26.70 -9.04
CA THR A 45 3.97 -27.38 -9.10
C THR A 45 4.82 -26.91 -10.29
N THR A 46 4.18 -26.65 -11.44
CA THR A 46 4.86 -26.09 -12.63
C THR A 46 5.27 -24.65 -12.39
N THR A 47 4.39 -23.82 -11.82
CA THR A 47 4.69 -22.43 -11.45
C THR A 47 5.85 -22.35 -10.45
N ALA A 48 5.84 -23.19 -9.40
CA ALA A 48 6.93 -23.25 -8.43
C ALA A 48 8.27 -23.61 -9.09
N THR A 49 8.26 -24.62 -9.99
CA THR A 49 9.46 -24.99 -10.76
C THR A 49 9.95 -23.82 -11.62
N ALA A 50 9.05 -23.15 -12.34
CA ALA A 50 9.40 -22.01 -13.18
C ALA A 50 9.94 -20.83 -12.37
N MET A 51 9.35 -20.51 -11.21
CA MET A 51 9.85 -19.45 -10.32
C MET A 51 11.27 -19.73 -9.82
N ARG A 52 11.62 -21.01 -9.59
CA ARG A 52 12.98 -21.42 -9.24
C ARG A 52 13.96 -21.27 -10.40
N THR A 53 13.57 -21.73 -11.58
CA THR A 53 14.46 -21.74 -12.75
C THR A 53 14.65 -20.36 -13.38
N THR A 54 13.67 -19.47 -13.25
CA THR A 54 13.73 -18.09 -13.76
C THR A 54 14.37 -17.11 -12.78
N GLY A 55 14.67 -17.54 -11.55
CA GLY A 55 15.28 -16.68 -10.52
C GLY A 55 14.29 -15.87 -9.69
N LEU A 56 12.97 -15.95 -9.95
CA LEU A 56 11.95 -15.28 -9.14
C LEU A 56 12.02 -15.72 -7.67
N GLN A 57 12.16 -17.00 -7.37
CA GLN A 57 12.28 -17.43 -5.97
C GLN A 57 13.51 -16.81 -5.29
N ALA A 58 14.65 -16.77 -5.99
CA ALA A 58 15.88 -16.16 -5.47
C ALA A 58 15.75 -14.64 -5.29
N ALA A 59 14.90 -13.99 -6.08
CA ALA A 59 14.57 -12.57 -5.94
C ALA A 59 13.59 -12.27 -4.77
N GLY A 60 13.05 -13.29 -4.11
CA GLY A 60 12.21 -13.16 -2.91
C GLY A 60 10.77 -13.67 -3.06
N TYR A 61 10.33 -14.01 -4.28
CA TYR A 61 8.97 -14.52 -4.52
C TYR A 61 8.83 -15.95 -3.96
N ASN A 62 8.33 -16.09 -2.73
CA ASN A 62 8.34 -17.36 -1.99
C ASN A 62 6.95 -17.87 -1.59
N ARG A 63 5.88 -17.21 -2.00
CA ARG A 63 4.50 -17.64 -1.75
C ARG A 63 3.84 -18.16 -3.02
N LEU A 64 3.05 -19.22 -2.89
CA LEU A 64 2.08 -19.64 -3.90
C LEU A 64 0.71 -19.69 -3.23
N ASN A 65 -0.12 -18.70 -3.54
CA ASN A 65 -1.44 -18.55 -2.95
C ASN A 65 -2.47 -19.13 -3.93
N LEU A 66 -3.19 -20.13 -3.46
CA LEU A 66 -4.28 -20.74 -4.19
C LEU A 66 -5.57 -19.96 -3.91
N ASP A 67 -6.23 -19.52 -4.99
CA ASP A 67 -7.45 -18.72 -4.93
C ASP A 67 -8.72 -19.58 -5.03
N ASP A 68 -9.90 -18.99 -5.26
CA ASP A 68 -11.18 -19.71 -5.22
C ASP A 68 -11.26 -20.93 -6.17
N CYS A 69 -12.31 -21.73 -6.00
CA CYS A 69 -12.66 -22.91 -6.80
C CYS A 69 -11.75 -24.15 -6.62
N TRP A 70 -10.95 -24.19 -5.55
CA TRP A 70 -10.10 -25.33 -5.19
C TRP A 70 -10.83 -26.46 -4.47
N MET A 71 -11.88 -26.10 -3.72
CA MET A 71 -12.58 -26.97 -2.81
C MET A 71 -13.61 -27.87 -3.51
N ALA A 72 -14.03 -28.93 -2.85
CA ALA A 72 -15.20 -29.70 -3.27
C ALA A 72 -16.46 -28.84 -3.15
N THR A 73 -17.49 -29.17 -3.92
CA THR A 73 -18.78 -28.45 -3.90
C THR A 73 -19.59 -28.67 -2.63
N SER A 74 -19.12 -29.52 -1.71
CA SER A 74 -19.77 -29.79 -0.43
C SER A 74 -18.73 -30.12 0.62
N ARG A 75 -19.03 -29.74 1.87
CA ARG A 75 -18.29 -30.16 3.06
C ARG A 75 -18.43 -31.67 3.29
N LEU A 76 -17.49 -32.26 4.01
CA LEU A 76 -17.59 -33.63 4.49
C LEU A 76 -18.72 -33.76 5.54
N PRO A 77 -19.18 -34.97 5.90
CA PRO A 77 -20.25 -35.16 6.89
C PRO A 77 -19.96 -34.57 8.28
N ASN A 78 -18.69 -34.38 8.64
CA ASN A 78 -18.23 -33.72 9.86
C ASN A 78 -18.08 -32.19 9.70
N ALA A 79 -18.64 -31.62 8.63
CA ALA A 79 -18.58 -30.21 8.24
C ALA A 79 -17.19 -29.66 7.87
N THR A 80 -16.12 -30.46 7.81
CA THR A 80 -14.81 -29.96 7.36
C THR A 80 -14.81 -29.68 5.86
N LEU A 81 -14.13 -28.61 5.44
CA LEU A 81 -13.78 -28.41 4.04
C LEU A 81 -12.93 -29.58 3.51
N THR A 82 -13.08 -29.85 2.22
CA THR A 82 -12.25 -30.80 1.48
C THR A 82 -11.99 -30.27 0.08
N TRP A 83 -11.01 -30.83 -0.62
CA TRP A 83 -10.60 -30.36 -1.94
C TRP A 83 -11.34 -31.07 -3.07
N ASN A 84 -11.34 -30.45 -4.25
CA ASN A 84 -11.75 -31.14 -5.47
C ASN A 84 -10.68 -32.17 -5.87
N THR A 85 -10.97 -33.46 -5.72
CA THR A 85 -10.02 -34.55 -5.99
C THR A 85 -9.64 -34.71 -7.45
N THR A 86 -10.40 -34.12 -8.38
CA THR A 86 -10.02 -34.09 -9.81
C THR A 86 -8.97 -33.01 -10.06
N LYS A 87 -9.10 -31.84 -9.42
CA LYS A 87 -8.11 -30.74 -9.52
C LYS A 87 -6.85 -31.02 -8.69
N PHE A 88 -7.02 -31.64 -7.52
CA PHE A 88 -5.97 -31.92 -6.55
C PHE A 88 -5.99 -33.42 -6.17
N PRO A 89 -5.53 -34.31 -7.05
CA PRO A 89 -5.60 -35.75 -6.84
C PRO A 89 -4.79 -36.24 -5.63
N HIS A 90 -3.70 -35.55 -5.27
CA HIS A 90 -2.92 -35.87 -4.07
C HIS A 90 -3.36 -35.06 -2.83
N GLY A 91 -4.20 -34.05 -3.04
CA GLY A 91 -4.76 -33.20 -2.01
C GLY A 91 -3.91 -32.01 -1.59
N ILE A 92 -4.56 -31.05 -0.92
CA ILE A 92 -3.92 -29.81 -0.46
C ILE A 92 -2.78 -30.04 0.54
N PRO A 93 -2.87 -30.99 1.51
CA PRO A 93 -1.74 -31.29 2.39
C PRO A 93 -0.49 -31.75 1.63
N TRP A 94 -0.68 -32.57 0.59
CA TRP A 94 0.43 -32.99 -0.25
C TRP A 94 1.03 -31.81 -0.99
N LEU A 95 0.19 -30.95 -1.60
CA LEU A 95 0.67 -29.76 -2.32
C LEU A 95 1.47 -28.83 -1.39
N ALA A 96 0.97 -28.58 -0.17
CA ALA A 96 1.67 -27.79 0.83
C ALA A 96 3.05 -28.38 1.14
N ALA A 97 3.12 -29.68 1.44
CA ALA A 97 4.39 -30.37 1.73
C ALA A 97 5.36 -30.36 0.53
N GLN A 98 4.85 -30.51 -0.69
CA GLN A 98 5.67 -30.44 -1.90
C GLN A 98 6.27 -29.05 -2.12
N LEU A 99 5.47 -27.99 -1.94
CA LEU A 99 5.93 -26.61 -2.08
C LEU A 99 6.91 -26.22 -0.96
N ASP A 100 6.62 -26.62 0.28
CA ASP A 100 7.50 -26.42 1.44
C ASP A 100 8.87 -27.06 1.24
N SER A 101 8.92 -28.30 0.70
CA SER A 101 10.18 -28.98 0.36
C SER A 101 11.04 -28.25 -0.67
N GLN A 102 10.46 -27.28 -1.38
CA GLN A 102 11.12 -26.44 -2.38
C GLN A 102 11.37 -25.01 -1.88
N GLY A 103 11.08 -24.71 -0.62
CA GLY A 103 11.26 -23.38 -0.02
C GLY A 103 10.13 -22.39 -0.35
N PHE A 104 8.93 -22.90 -0.69
CA PHE A 104 7.74 -22.07 -0.90
C PHE A 104 6.73 -22.25 0.22
N LEU A 105 5.93 -21.22 0.46
CA LEU A 105 4.84 -21.21 1.43
C LEU A 105 3.50 -21.24 0.69
N LEU A 106 2.65 -22.24 0.98
CA LEU A 106 1.32 -22.33 0.40
C LEU A 106 0.36 -21.37 1.11
N GLY A 107 -0.37 -20.57 0.34
CA GLY A 107 -1.55 -19.84 0.76
C GLY A 107 -2.84 -20.47 0.25
N ILE A 108 -3.94 -20.22 0.95
CA ILE A 108 -5.27 -20.70 0.59
C ILE A 108 -6.30 -19.57 0.61
N TYR A 109 -7.42 -19.80 -0.05
CA TYR A 109 -8.57 -18.91 -0.11
C TYR A 109 -9.77 -19.50 0.64
N ALA A 110 -10.46 -18.64 1.37
CA ALA A 110 -11.77 -18.89 1.96
C ALA A 110 -12.63 -17.62 1.87
N ASP A 111 -13.87 -17.69 2.35
CA ASP A 111 -14.81 -16.57 2.33
C ASP A 111 -15.50 -16.40 3.69
N ALA A 112 -15.64 -15.15 4.15
CA ALA A 112 -16.36 -14.81 5.37
C ALA A 112 -17.88 -15.10 5.28
N GLY A 113 -18.42 -15.22 4.07
CA GLY A 113 -19.80 -15.59 3.77
C GLY A 113 -20.12 -17.07 3.91
N ASN A 114 -21.37 -17.42 3.60
CA ASN A 114 -21.81 -18.83 3.60
C ASN A 114 -21.42 -19.56 2.29
N GLN A 115 -21.08 -18.81 1.24
CA GLN A 115 -20.53 -19.32 0.00
C GLN A 115 -19.37 -18.43 -0.44
N THR A 116 -18.39 -19.02 -1.12
CA THR A 116 -17.35 -18.24 -1.81
C THR A 116 -17.92 -17.45 -2.98
N CYS A 117 -17.14 -16.53 -3.54
CA CYS A 117 -17.53 -15.81 -4.75
C CYS A 117 -17.88 -16.76 -5.93
N GLY A 118 -17.19 -17.90 -6.04
CA GLY A 118 -17.45 -18.97 -7.00
C GLY A 118 -18.58 -19.94 -6.62
N GLY A 119 -19.29 -19.69 -5.51
CA GLY A 119 -20.43 -20.50 -5.06
C GLY A 119 -20.05 -21.80 -4.36
N PHE A 120 -18.80 -21.94 -3.90
CA PHE A 120 -18.36 -23.08 -3.09
C PHE A 120 -18.66 -22.87 -1.60
N PRO A 121 -18.56 -23.89 -0.72
CA PRO A 121 -18.83 -23.71 0.71
C PRO A 121 -17.96 -22.60 1.34
N GLY A 122 -18.59 -21.53 1.84
CA GLY A 122 -17.94 -20.47 2.60
C GLY A 122 -17.75 -20.86 4.07
N SER A 123 -17.06 -20.03 4.85
CA SER A 123 -16.63 -20.36 6.20
C SER A 123 -17.52 -19.84 7.33
N SER A 124 -18.61 -19.13 7.02
CA SER A 124 -19.54 -18.65 8.04
C SER A 124 -20.05 -19.79 8.94
N GLY A 125 -19.87 -19.64 10.25
CA GLY A 125 -20.24 -20.63 11.26
C GLY A 125 -19.28 -21.82 11.39
N HIS A 126 -18.18 -21.83 10.62
CA HIS A 126 -17.16 -22.88 10.60
C HIS A 126 -15.75 -22.32 10.75
N GLU A 127 -15.59 -21.06 11.17
CA GLU A 127 -14.34 -20.31 11.12
C GLU A 127 -13.20 -21.02 11.87
N ALA A 128 -13.46 -21.47 13.11
CA ALA A 128 -12.45 -22.18 13.91
C ALA A 128 -12.11 -23.56 13.34
N LEU A 129 -13.11 -24.25 12.77
CA LEU A 129 -12.92 -25.55 12.13
C LEU A 129 -12.06 -25.40 10.86
N ASP A 130 -12.38 -24.42 10.03
CA ASP A 130 -11.69 -24.17 8.78
C ASP A 130 -10.25 -23.68 9.03
N ALA A 131 -10.04 -22.76 9.98
CA ALA A 131 -8.70 -22.35 10.40
C ALA A 131 -7.84 -23.55 10.83
N SER A 132 -8.36 -24.39 11.73
CA SER A 132 -7.65 -25.59 12.18
C SER A 132 -7.39 -26.60 11.06
N THR A 133 -8.31 -26.68 10.08
CA THR A 133 -8.16 -27.51 8.89
C THR A 133 -7.00 -27.02 8.03
N PHE A 134 -6.95 -25.72 7.71
CA PHE A 134 -5.88 -25.11 6.93
C PHE A 134 -4.52 -25.24 7.62
N GLN A 135 -4.49 -25.02 8.94
CA GLN A 135 -3.30 -25.22 9.76
C GLN A 135 -2.81 -26.68 9.68
N SER A 136 -3.72 -27.65 9.78
CA SER A 136 -3.39 -29.08 9.70
C SER A 136 -2.84 -29.50 8.33
N TRP A 137 -3.19 -28.75 7.28
CA TRP A 137 -2.68 -28.98 5.93
C TRP A 137 -1.34 -28.29 5.67
N GLY A 138 -0.84 -27.47 6.61
CA GLY A 138 0.43 -26.76 6.48
C GLY A 138 0.33 -25.43 5.74
N VAL A 139 -0.86 -24.84 5.62
CA VAL A 139 -1.07 -23.51 5.03
C VAL A 139 -0.40 -22.42 5.88
N LYS A 140 0.13 -21.39 5.23
CA LYS A 140 0.86 -20.26 5.86
C LYS A 140 0.30 -18.88 5.52
N TYR A 141 -0.73 -18.83 4.70
CA TYR A 141 -1.37 -17.60 4.25
C TYR A 141 -2.85 -17.87 3.98
N LEU A 142 -3.74 -17.02 4.49
CA LEU A 142 -5.17 -17.06 4.24
C LEU A 142 -5.59 -15.76 3.56
N LYS A 143 -6.08 -15.85 2.33
CA LYS A 143 -6.93 -14.82 1.73
C LYS A 143 -8.37 -15.10 2.15
N LEU A 144 -8.98 -14.17 2.87
CA LEU A 144 -10.38 -14.26 3.25
C LEU A 144 -11.19 -13.21 2.49
N ASP A 145 -12.13 -13.71 1.70
CA ASP A 145 -13.03 -12.91 0.90
C ASP A 145 -14.32 -12.54 1.64
N GLY A 146 -15.23 -11.82 0.99
CA GLY A 146 -16.46 -11.31 1.59
C GLY A 146 -17.74 -11.57 0.79
N CYS A 147 -17.71 -12.41 -0.25
CA CYS A 147 -18.92 -12.68 -1.01
C CYS A 147 -19.96 -13.39 -0.12
N ASN A 148 -21.25 -13.15 -0.38
CA ASN A 148 -22.33 -13.85 0.35
C ASN A 148 -22.27 -13.68 1.89
N VAL A 149 -21.73 -12.56 2.38
CA VAL A 149 -21.90 -12.10 3.76
C VAL A 149 -23.32 -11.52 3.90
N ASP A 150 -24.09 -12.03 4.86
CA ASP A 150 -25.47 -11.62 5.11
C ASP A 150 -25.69 -11.34 6.62
N PRO A 151 -26.25 -10.16 7.00
CA PRO A 151 -26.45 -8.99 6.14
C PRO A 151 -25.11 -8.35 5.75
N ALA A 152 -24.99 -7.84 4.53
CA ALA A 152 -23.78 -7.19 4.01
C ALA A 152 -23.60 -5.76 4.57
N THR A 153 -23.30 -5.65 5.86
CA THR A 153 -23.10 -4.36 6.57
C THR A 153 -21.70 -4.27 7.14
N GLU A 154 -21.18 -3.05 7.33
CA GLU A 154 -19.87 -2.81 7.94
C GLU A 154 -19.72 -3.57 9.27
N GLU A 155 -20.73 -3.51 10.14
CA GLU A 155 -20.74 -4.21 11.43
C GLU A 155 -20.59 -5.73 11.27
N THR A 156 -21.30 -6.34 10.30
CA THR A 156 -21.19 -7.78 10.03
C THR A 156 -19.79 -8.15 9.56
N TYR A 157 -19.20 -7.37 8.65
CA TYR A 157 -17.84 -7.60 8.17
C TYR A 157 -16.83 -7.47 9.30
N ARG A 158 -16.92 -6.40 10.09
CA ARG A 158 -16.06 -6.19 11.26
C ARG A 158 -16.12 -7.36 12.22
N HIS A 159 -17.32 -7.86 12.53
CA HIS A 159 -17.49 -9.02 13.39
C HIS A 159 -16.81 -10.27 12.83
N ARG A 160 -17.06 -10.61 11.55
CA ARG A 160 -16.54 -11.84 10.92
C ARG A 160 -15.03 -11.81 10.76
N TYR A 161 -14.47 -10.71 10.28
CA TYR A 161 -13.01 -10.55 10.12
C TYR A 161 -12.32 -10.48 11.49
N GLY A 162 -12.93 -9.83 12.49
CA GLY A 162 -12.43 -9.82 13.87
C GLY A 162 -12.45 -11.20 14.53
N LEU A 163 -13.45 -12.03 14.24
CA LEU A 163 -13.50 -13.43 14.67
C LEU A 163 -12.35 -14.24 14.07
N TRP A 164 -12.14 -14.13 12.75
CA TRP A 164 -11.01 -14.76 12.07
C TRP A 164 -9.66 -14.32 12.65
N HIS A 165 -9.46 -13.02 12.83
CA HIS A 165 -8.27 -12.49 13.49
C HIS A 165 -8.05 -13.14 14.86
N SER A 166 -9.09 -13.20 15.69
CA SER A 166 -8.99 -13.76 17.05
C SER A 166 -8.62 -15.24 17.03
N ILE A 167 -9.16 -16.01 16.08
CA ILE A 167 -8.84 -17.43 15.88
C ILE A 167 -7.38 -17.59 15.45
N LEU A 168 -6.94 -16.86 14.43
CA LEU A 168 -5.59 -16.94 13.88
C LEU A 168 -4.52 -16.46 14.88
N ALA A 169 -4.80 -15.39 15.64
CA ALA A 169 -3.91 -14.86 16.66
C ALA A 169 -3.73 -15.81 17.86
N ALA A 170 -4.68 -16.73 18.08
CA ALA A 170 -4.57 -17.76 19.11
C ALA A 170 -3.77 -18.99 18.65
N GLU A 171 -3.38 -19.07 17.37
CA GLU A 171 -2.55 -20.16 16.86
C GLU A 171 -1.11 -20.08 17.41
N PRO A 172 -0.42 -21.22 17.56
CA PRO A 172 1.00 -21.22 17.92
C PRO A 172 1.83 -20.37 16.92
N PRO A 173 2.83 -19.59 17.38
CA PRO A 173 3.58 -18.65 16.52
C PRO A 173 4.18 -19.25 15.24
N ASN A 174 4.62 -20.51 15.26
CA ASN A 174 5.20 -21.20 14.10
C ASN A 174 4.16 -21.71 13.10
N SER A 175 2.88 -21.58 13.45
CA SER A 175 1.74 -22.00 12.64
C SER A 175 0.90 -20.82 12.15
N THR A 176 1.08 -19.62 12.71
CA THR A 176 0.26 -18.45 12.39
C THR A 176 0.29 -18.16 10.89
N MET A 177 -0.88 -18.17 10.28
CA MET A 177 -1.06 -17.78 8.89
C MET A 177 -1.03 -16.26 8.74
N VAL A 178 -0.40 -15.78 7.66
CA VAL A 178 -0.60 -14.40 7.20
C VAL A 178 -2.07 -14.22 6.84
N PHE A 179 -2.72 -13.21 7.39
CA PHE A 179 -4.12 -12.92 7.14
C PHE A 179 -4.27 -11.76 6.15
N SER A 180 -4.81 -12.07 4.98
CA SER A 180 -5.08 -11.17 3.87
C SER A 180 -6.57 -10.94 3.74
N GLU A 181 -6.98 -9.69 3.91
CA GLU A 181 -8.39 -9.33 4.09
C GLU A 181 -8.97 -8.66 2.85
N SER A 182 -10.13 -9.11 2.36
CA SER A 182 -10.83 -8.44 1.26
C SER A 182 -11.92 -7.45 1.72
N ALA A 183 -12.18 -7.33 3.02
CA ALA A 183 -13.32 -6.55 3.53
C ALA A 183 -13.46 -5.13 2.93
N PRO A 184 -12.40 -4.29 2.83
CA PRO A 184 -12.57 -2.94 2.31
C PRO A 184 -13.05 -2.90 0.85
N ALA A 185 -12.71 -3.90 0.02
CA ALA A 185 -13.14 -3.96 -1.38
C ALA A 185 -14.67 -3.96 -1.55
N TYR A 186 -15.41 -4.47 -0.55
CA TYR A 186 -16.88 -4.56 -0.56
C TYR A 186 -17.59 -3.24 -0.25
N PHE A 187 -16.85 -2.22 0.19
CA PHE A 187 -17.36 -0.89 0.51
C PHE A 187 -16.79 0.20 -0.42
N ALA A 188 -15.91 -0.18 -1.34
CA ALA A 188 -15.30 0.71 -2.32
C ALA A 188 -16.28 1.09 -3.45
N GLY A 189 -15.97 2.16 -4.19
CA GLY A 189 -16.70 2.53 -5.41
C GLY A 189 -18.04 3.22 -5.17
N THR A 190 -18.23 3.83 -4.00
CA THR A 190 -19.47 4.52 -3.64
C THR A 190 -19.29 6.04 -3.61
N ASP A 191 -20.38 6.81 -3.74
CA ASP A 191 -20.34 8.28 -3.60
C ASP A 191 -20.06 8.71 -2.15
N ASN A 192 -20.39 7.86 -1.17
CA ASN A 192 -20.19 8.11 0.25
C ASN A 192 -19.25 7.07 0.86
N ASN A 193 -17.99 7.43 1.04
CA ASN A 193 -16.95 6.54 1.54
C ASN A 193 -17.01 6.32 3.06
N THR A 194 -18.03 6.83 3.77
CA THR A 194 -18.12 6.69 5.24
C THR A 194 -17.93 5.25 5.72
N ASP A 195 -18.60 4.28 5.10
CA ASP A 195 -18.46 2.88 5.52
C ASP A 195 -17.12 2.29 5.08
N TRP A 196 -16.60 2.65 3.91
CA TRP A 196 -15.26 2.24 3.48
C TRP A 196 -14.17 2.72 4.45
N TYR A 197 -14.25 3.98 4.88
CA TYR A 197 -13.37 4.57 5.88
C TYR A 197 -13.49 3.87 7.24
N ARG A 198 -14.71 3.60 7.71
CA ARG A 198 -14.92 2.84 8.96
C ARG A 198 -14.31 1.45 8.90
N VAL A 199 -14.41 0.78 7.75
CA VAL A 199 -13.74 -0.51 7.52
C VAL A 199 -12.22 -0.36 7.66
N MET A 200 -11.66 0.69 7.07
CA MET A 200 -10.23 0.99 7.17
C MET A 200 -9.73 1.30 8.59
N ASP A 201 -10.60 1.66 9.54
CA ASP A 201 -10.19 1.88 10.93
C ASP A 201 -9.85 0.58 11.68
N TRP A 202 -10.55 -0.51 11.36
CA TRP A 202 -10.38 -1.79 12.06
C TRP A 202 -9.59 -2.82 11.29
N VAL A 203 -9.62 -2.82 9.96
CA VAL A 203 -8.88 -3.80 9.12
C VAL A 203 -7.39 -3.86 9.46
N PRO A 204 -6.65 -2.73 9.59
CA PRO A 204 -5.24 -2.75 9.95
C PRO A 204 -4.90 -3.31 11.35
N GLN A 205 -5.91 -3.62 12.16
CA GLN A 205 -5.77 -4.25 13.46
C GLN A 205 -5.95 -5.78 13.39
N TYR A 206 -6.51 -6.30 12.30
CA TYR A 206 -6.91 -7.69 12.16
C TYR A 206 -5.92 -8.50 11.30
N GLY A 207 -5.57 -8.02 10.13
CA GLY A 207 -4.68 -8.72 9.20
C GLY A 207 -3.33 -8.07 9.02
N GLN A 208 -2.54 -8.65 8.12
CA GLN A 208 -1.24 -8.12 7.71
C GLN A 208 -1.27 -7.45 6.34
N LEU A 209 -2.37 -7.56 5.62
CA LEU A 209 -2.62 -6.83 4.38
C LEU A 209 -4.10 -6.88 4.04
N ALA A 210 -4.57 -5.89 3.27
CA ALA A 210 -5.94 -5.86 2.82
C ALA A 210 -6.11 -5.27 1.42
N ARG A 211 -7.08 -5.82 0.68
CA ARG A 211 -7.52 -5.32 -0.63
C ARG A 211 -8.48 -4.15 -0.44
N HIS A 212 -8.23 -3.05 -1.15
CA HIS A 212 -8.92 -1.77 -0.90
C HIS A 212 -9.87 -1.28 -1.98
N SER A 213 -9.84 -1.93 -3.13
CA SER A 213 -10.61 -1.57 -4.32
C SER A 213 -11.19 -2.82 -4.97
N THR A 214 -11.93 -2.60 -6.06
CA THR A 214 -12.30 -3.67 -7.00
C THR A 214 -11.08 -4.44 -7.49
N ASP A 215 -11.33 -5.65 -8.00
CA ASP A 215 -10.30 -6.51 -8.58
C ASP A 215 -9.58 -5.85 -9.76
N ILE A 216 -8.29 -6.12 -9.85
CA ILE A 216 -7.53 -5.92 -11.07
C ILE A 216 -8.04 -6.85 -12.15
N LEU A 217 -8.04 -6.38 -13.39
CA LEU A 217 -8.66 -7.06 -14.52
C LEU A 217 -8.12 -8.49 -14.70
N VAL A 218 -9.05 -9.43 -14.83
CA VAL A 218 -8.74 -10.82 -15.19
C VAL A 218 -8.36 -10.94 -16.68
N TYR A 219 -7.52 -11.92 -16.99
CA TYR A 219 -6.90 -12.13 -18.30
C TYR A 219 -7.90 -12.31 -19.45
N VAL A 220 -9.04 -12.94 -19.16
CA VAL A 220 -10.16 -13.10 -20.09
C VAL A 220 -11.32 -12.28 -19.54
N GLY A 221 -11.31 -10.98 -19.80
CA GLY A 221 -12.32 -10.03 -19.33
C GLY A 221 -12.50 -8.86 -20.28
N ALA A 222 -13.65 -8.19 -20.19
CA ALA A 222 -13.89 -6.96 -20.93
C ALA A 222 -13.26 -5.77 -20.18
N GLY A 223 -12.65 -4.83 -20.91
CA GLY A 223 -12.10 -3.60 -20.35
C GLY A 223 -10.64 -3.37 -20.74
N SER A 224 -10.06 -2.31 -20.16
CA SER A 224 -8.64 -1.97 -20.34
C SER A 224 -7.85 -2.39 -19.11
N ALA A 225 -6.83 -3.23 -19.30
CA ALA A 225 -5.94 -3.66 -18.21
C ALA A 225 -5.20 -2.47 -17.59
N TRP A 226 -4.76 -1.52 -18.41
CA TRP A 226 -4.11 -0.30 -17.91
C TRP A 226 -5.06 0.57 -17.07
N ALA A 227 -6.31 0.75 -17.53
CA ALA A 227 -7.31 1.51 -16.77
C ALA A 227 -7.62 0.84 -15.42
N SER A 228 -7.66 -0.50 -15.39
CA SER A 228 -7.83 -1.26 -14.15
C SER A 228 -6.64 -1.09 -13.20
N ILE A 229 -5.39 -1.15 -13.69
CA ILE A 229 -4.19 -0.86 -12.88
C ILE A 229 -4.27 0.56 -12.29
N MET A 230 -4.67 1.54 -13.10
CA MET A 230 -4.79 2.94 -12.65
C MET A 230 -5.90 3.12 -11.61
N ASN A 231 -7.04 2.43 -11.74
CA ASN A 231 -8.08 2.43 -10.72
C ASN A 231 -7.55 1.95 -9.36
N ASN A 232 -6.84 0.82 -9.36
CA ASN A 232 -6.29 0.26 -8.13
C ASN A 232 -5.18 1.15 -7.54
N TYR A 233 -4.33 1.74 -8.38
CA TYR A 233 -3.37 2.77 -7.96
C TYR A 233 -4.06 3.98 -7.32
N ASP A 234 -5.16 4.47 -7.91
CA ASP A 234 -5.90 5.64 -7.42
C ASP A 234 -6.54 5.40 -6.06
N TYR A 235 -6.98 4.18 -5.75
CA TYR A 235 -7.37 3.81 -4.38
C TYR A 235 -6.17 3.71 -3.45
N ASN A 236 -5.07 3.11 -3.91
CA ASN A 236 -3.92 2.86 -3.03
C ASN A 236 -3.27 4.15 -2.53
N VAL A 237 -3.20 5.20 -3.36
CA VAL A 237 -2.62 6.51 -2.96
C VAL A 237 -3.40 7.21 -1.83
N LEU A 238 -4.61 6.73 -1.49
CA LEU A 238 -5.42 7.27 -0.39
C LEU A 238 -4.99 6.73 0.99
N LEU A 239 -4.15 5.70 1.03
CA LEU A 239 -4.06 4.76 2.17
C LEU A 239 -2.76 4.80 2.95
N ALA A 240 -1.81 5.65 2.56
CA ALA A 240 -0.45 5.64 3.10
C ALA A 240 -0.37 5.73 4.63
N ARG A 241 -1.37 6.34 5.29
CA ARG A 241 -1.46 6.45 6.75
C ARG A 241 -1.60 5.10 7.47
N TYR A 242 -2.13 4.08 6.81
CA TYR A 242 -2.36 2.77 7.42
C TYR A 242 -1.14 1.85 7.35
N GLN A 243 -0.28 2.03 6.33
CA GLN A 243 0.81 1.11 6.04
C GLN A 243 1.97 1.25 7.03
N ARG A 244 2.42 0.12 7.56
CA ARG A 244 3.54 0.00 8.51
C ARG A 244 4.07 -1.43 8.52
N PRO A 245 5.28 -1.72 9.02
CA PRO A 245 5.70 -3.10 9.27
C PRO A 245 4.64 -3.87 10.05
N GLY A 246 4.15 -4.97 9.49
CA GLY A 246 3.03 -5.76 10.00
C GLY A 246 1.67 -5.50 9.34
N TYR A 247 1.52 -4.46 8.49
CA TYR A 247 0.31 -4.20 7.71
C TYR A 247 0.61 -3.46 6.40
N PHE A 248 0.20 -4.03 5.26
CA PHE A 248 0.45 -3.47 3.92
C PHE A 248 -0.84 -3.26 3.14
N ASN A 249 -0.95 -2.12 2.46
CA ASN A 249 -2.08 -1.87 1.58
C ASN A 249 -1.91 -2.70 0.30
N ASP A 250 -2.95 -3.44 -0.09
CA ASP A 250 -2.92 -4.34 -1.25
C ASP A 250 -3.72 -3.74 -2.43
N PRO A 251 -3.03 -3.17 -3.44
CA PRO A 251 -3.64 -2.73 -4.70
C PRO A 251 -3.94 -3.87 -5.68
N ASP A 252 -3.89 -5.13 -5.24
CA ASP A 252 -4.16 -6.36 -6.01
C ASP A 252 -2.98 -6.85 -6.87
N PHE A 253 -3.19 -7.95 -7.58
CA PHE A 253 -2.15 -8.72 -8.27
C PHE A 253 -1.41 -7.97 -9.38
N LEU A 254 -0.12 -8.31 -9.57
CA LEU A 254 0.61 -8.01 -10.80
C LEU A 254 0.13 -8.92 -11.93
N ILE A 255 -0.21 -8.35 -13.10
CA ILE A 255 -0.70 -9.09 -14.30
C ILE A 255 0.28 -9.00 -15.50
N PRO A 256 1.55 -9.41 -15.35
CA PRO A 256 2.62 -9.10 -16.29
C PRO A 256 2.52 -9.82 -17.65
N ASP A 257 1.71 -10.86 -17.78
CA ASP A 257 1.48 -11.55 -19.06
C ASP A 257 0.19 -11.10 -19.77
N HIS A 258 -0.58 -10.17 -19.18
CA HIS A 258 -1.83 -9.71 -19.77
C HIS A 258 -1.59 -9.08 -21.14
N SER A 259 -2.29 -9.60 -22.16
CA SER A 259 -2.06 -9.25 -23.58
C SER A 259 -2.43 -7.80 -23.92
N GLY A 260 -3.34 -7.22 -23.15
CA GLY A 260 -3.73 -5.80 -23.24
C GLY A 260 -2.71 -4.80 -22.68
N LEU A 261 -1.52 -5.23 -22.26
CA LEU A 261 -0.47 -4.34 -21.72
C LEU A 261 0.78 -4.34 -22.62
N THR A 262 1.31 -3.15 -22.87
CA THR A 262 2.66 -2.94 -23.41
C THR A 262 3.73 -3.27 -22.37
N LEU A 263 4.98 -3.49 -22.80
CA LEU A 263 6.09 -3.64 -21.86
C LEU A 263 6.28 -2.41 -20.97
N THR A 264 6.04 -1.21 -21.50
CA THR A 264 6.08 0.05 -20.73
C THR A 264 5.07 0.05 -19.59
N GLU A 265 3.83 -0.34 -19.86
CA GLU A 265 2.78 -0.41 -18.83
C GLU A 265 3.06 -1.50 -17.81
N LYS A 266 3.59 -2.66 -18.22
CA LYS A 266 4.03 -3.73 -17.31
C LYS A 266 5.13 -3.22 -16.37
N LYS A 267 6.12 -2.49 -16.89
CA LYS A 267 7.19 -1.86 -16.12
C LYS A 267 6.64 -0.82 -15.14
N SER A 268 5.73 0.03 -15.59
CA SER A 268 5.05 1.00 -14.72
C SER A 268 4.25 0.33 -13.61
N HIS A 269 3.49 -0.72 -13.92
CA HIS A 269 2.73 -1.48 -12.92
C HIS A 269 3.65 -1.99 -11.80
N PHE A 270 4.75 -2.67 -12.17
CA PHE A 270 5.73 -3.17 -11.22
C PHE A 270 6.39 -2.05 -10.40
N ALA A 271 6.82 -0.97 -11.05
CA ALA A 271 7.46 0.15 -10.39
C ALA A 271 6.55 0.87 -9.39
N LEU A 272 5.27 1.08 -9.73
CA LEU A 272 4.31 1.73 -8.84
C LEU A 272 4.06 0.88 -7.59
N TRP A 273 3.87 -0.43 -7.74
CA TRP A 273 3.68 -1.33 -6.60
C TRP A 273 4.91 -1.31 -5.70
N ALA A 274 6.11 -1.42 -6.29
CA ALA A 274 7.36 -1.41 -5.54
C ALA A 274 7.58 -0.09 -4.78
N VAL A 275 7.34 1.06 -5.42
CA VAL A 275 7.52 2.37 -4.78
C VAL A 275 6.49 2.58 -3.67
N MET A 276 5.27 2.07 -3.81
CA MET A 276 4.25 2.08 -2.76
C MET A 276 4.53 1.06 -1.64
N GLY A 277 5.46 0.11 -1.82
CA GLY A 277 5.70 -0.95 -0.85
C GLY A 277 4.47 -1.86 -0.72
N ALA A 278 3.92 -2.27 -1.87
CA ALA A 278 2.73 -3.10 -1.97
C ALA A 278 3.11 -4.59 -2.10
N PRO A 279 2.20 -5.53 -1.82
CA PRO A 279 2.42 -6.95 -2.15
C PRO A 279 2.82 -7.15 -3.62
N LEU A 280 3.95 -7.82 -3.89
CA LEU A 280 4.36 -8.20 -5.25
C LEU A 280 3.89 -9.62 -5.55
N ILE A 281 2.57 -9.78 -5.69
CA ILE A 281 1.94 -11.07 -5.98
C ILE A 281 1.62 -11.16 -7.47
N ILE A 282 2.31 -12.05 -8.18
CA ILE A 282 2.17 -12.27 -9.62
C ILE A 282 0.97 -13.17 -9.92
N SER A 283 0.11 -12.75 -10.84
CA SER A 283 -0.91 -13.59 -11.45
C SER A 283 -0.70 -13.67 -12.96
N ALA A 284 0.06 -14.67 -13.40
CA ALA A 284 0.44 -14.90 -14.79
C ALA A 284 0.81 -16.37 -15.06
N TRP A 285 0.91 -16.78 -16.33
CA TRP A 285 1.54 -18.05 -16.70
C TRP A 285 3.07 -17.93 -16.64
N ILE A 286 3.63 -18.11 -15.44
CA ILE A 286 5.07 -17.94 -15.15
C ILE A 286 5.98 -18.74 -16.10
N PRO A 287 5.70 -20.02 -16.44
CA PRO A 287 6.57 -20.79 -17.34
C PRO A 287 6.72 -20.21 -18.75
N GLY A 288 5.78 -19.34 -19.17
CA GLY A 288 5.80 -18.69 -20.48
C GLY A 288 6.11 -17.19 -20.43
N LEU A 289 6.63 -16.66 -19.33
CA LEU A 289 7.05 -15.25 -19.28
C LEU A 289 8.29 -15.01 -20.14
N ASP A 290 8.25 -13.93 -20.92
CA ASP A 290 9.40 -13.47 -21.70
C ASP A 290 10.54 -13.02 -20.79
N ALA A 291 11.78 -13.12 -21.29
CA ALA A 291 12.98 -12.77 -20.53
C ALA A 291 12.96 -11.32 -20.01
N GLU A 292 12.48 -10.36 -20.81
CA GLU A 292 12.38 -8.95 -20.40
C GLU A 292 11.36 -8.74 -19.26
N VAL A 293 10.32 -9.57 -19.19
CA VAL A 293 9.32 -9.53 -18.12
C VAL A 293 9.89 -10.16 -16.84
N VAL A 294 10.64 -11.25 -16.95
CA VAL A 294 11.37 -11.83 -15.82
C VAL A 294 12.42 -10.85 -15.29
N GLU A 295 13.19 -10.21 -16.16
CA GLU A 295 14.17 -9.18 -15.79
C GLU A 295 13.51 -8.03 -15.01
N MET A 296 12.37 -7.55 -15.50
CA MET A 296 11.57 -6.54 -14.79
C MET A 296 11.16 -7.03 -13.39
N LEU A 297 10.54 -8.21 -13.29
CA LEU A 297 10.04 -8.76 -12.02
C LEU A 297 11.17 -9.08 -11.03
N THR A 298 12.39 -9.32 -11.52
CA THR A 298 13.57 -9.63 -10.70
C THR A 298 14.49 -8.43 -10.49
N ASN A 299 14.10 -7.21 -10.89
CA ASN A 299 14.94 -6.03 -10.76
C ASN A 299 15.29 -5.78 -9.27
N PRO A 300 16.56 -5.96 -8.86
CA PRO A 300 16.95 -5.94 -7.45
C PRO A 300 16.84 -4.54 -6.83
N ARG A 301 16.97 -3.48 -7.65
CA ARG A 301 16.89 -2.09 -7.17
C ARG A 301 15.46 -1.73 -6.78
N LEU A 302 14.48 -2.12 -7.58
CA LEU A 302 13.05 -1.89 -7.29
C LEU A 302 12.56 -2.80 -6.16
N ILE A 303 12.95 -4.08 -6.14
CA ILE A 303 12.62 -4.98 -5.02
C ILE A 303 13.20 -4.45 -3.70
N ALA A 304 14.42 -3.92 -3.69
CA ALA A 304 15.00 -3.34 -2.48
C ALA A 304 14.22 -2.10 -1.99
N VAL A 305 13.59 -1.34 -2.89
CA VAL A 305 12.67 -0.25 -2.50
C VAL A 305 11.39 -0.83 -1.90
N ASP A 306 10.78 -1.80 -2.57
CA ASP A 306 9.56 -2.47 -2.10
C ASP A 306 9.73 -3.06 -0.69
N GLN A 307 10.83 -3.78 -0.50
CA GLN A 307 11.18 -4.49 0.72
C GLN A 307 11.94 -3.63 1.74
N ASP A 308 11.87 -2.29 1.62
CA ASP A 308 12.49 -1.37 2.58
C ASP A 308 11.92 -1.53 3.99
N ALA A 309 12.80 -1.63 4.98
CA ALA A 309 12.43 -1.98 6.36
C ALA A 309 11.67 -0.88 7.12
N LEU A 310 11.59 0.36 6.62
CA LEU A 310 10.69 1.35 7.21
C LEU A 310 9.23 0.99 6.94
N GLY A 311 8.94 0.19 5.92
CA GLY A 311 7.59 -0.22 5.56
C GLY A 311 6.66 0.94 5.18
N LEU A 312 7.20 2.12 4.86
CA LEU A 312 6.39 3.30 4.50
C LEU A 312 5.80 3.15 3.11
N GLN A 313 4.61 3.71 2.87
CA GLN A 313 4.07 3.87 1.53
C GLN A 313 4.49 5.21 0.92
N ALA A 314 4.76 5.23 -0.40
CA ALA A 314 4.98 6.47 -1.14
C ALA A 314 3.68 7.25 -1.31
N THR A 315 3.76 8.55 -1.08
CA THR A 315 2.63 9.49 -1.20
C THR A 315 2.82 10.42 -2.37
N LEU A 316 1.74 11.03 -2.85
CA LEU A 316 1.77 12.07 -3.88
C LEU A 316 2.56 13.30 -3.38
N ALA A 317 3.76 13.50 -3.91
CA ALA A 317 4.52 14.73 -3.77
C ALA A 317 3.87 15.87 -4.58
N SER A 318 3.32 15.51 -5.75
CA SER A 318 2.68 16.43 -6.68
C SER A 318 1.76 15.65 -7.61
N ARG A 319 0.67 16.28 -8.06
CA ARG A 319 -0.25 15.75 -9.07
C ARG A 319 -0.67 16.89 -9.99
N GLY A 320 -0.48 16.72 -11.29
CA GLY A 320 -0.95 17.63 -12.33
C GLY A 320 -1.99 16.93 -13.19
N VAL A 321 -3.27 17.14 -12.92
CA VAL A 321 -4.38 16.49 -13.61
C VAL A 321 -4.37 16.85 -15.10
N SER A 322 -4.22 18.12 -15.44
CA SER A 322 -4.18 18.55 -16.85
C SER A 322 -2.94 18.04 -17.60
N ALA A 323 -1.81 17.90 -16.88
CA ALA A 323 -0.57 17.37 -17.45
C ALA A 323 -0.56 15.83 -17.52
N GLY A 324 -1.43 15.15 -16.75
CA GLY A 324 -1.42 13.70 -16.60
C GLY A 324 -0.16 13.19 -15.92
N VAL A 325 0.39 13.90 -14.92
CA VAL A 325 1.63 13.51 -14.24
C VAL A 325 1.44 13.42 -12.73
N ASP A 326 1.85 12.29 -12.15
CA ASP A 326 1.98 12.11 -10.71
C ASP A 326 3.46 12.00 -10.33
N VAL A 327 3.83 12.62 -9.21
CA VAL A 327 5.14 12.45 -8.58
C VAL A 327 4.91 11.85 -7.20
N LEU A 328 5.52 10.70 -6.90
CA LEU A 328 5.43 10.04 -5.61
C LEU A 328 6.79 10.04 -4.91
N THR A 329 6.78 10.07 -3.57
CA THR A 329 8.00 9.98 -2.78
C THR A 329 7.77 9.38 -1.40
N ARG A 330 8.81 8.75 -0.86
CA ARG A 330 8.95 8.39 0.57
C ARG A 330 10.42 8.36 0.96
N SER A 331 10.68 8.33 2.26
CA SER A 331 12.00 7.99 2.81
C SER A 331 12.19 6.48 2.80
N LEU A 332 13.45 6.07 2.67
CA LEU A 332 13.92 4.69 2.82
C LEU A 332 14.76 4.57 4.11
N GLN A 333 14.97 3.36 4.57
CA GLN A 333 15.86 3.10 5.69
C GLN A 333 17.27 3.65 5.39
N GLY A 334 17.89 4.29 6.38
CA GLY A 334 19.22 4.90 6.22
C GLY A 334 19.21 6.35 5.72
N GLY A 335 18.04 6.95 5.50
CA GLY A 335 17.91 8.37 5.19
C GLY A 335 17.94 8.72 3.70
N GLU A 336 17.98 7.71 2.83
CA GLU A 336 17.75 7.88 1.40
C GLU A 336 16.28 8.17 1.10
N ARG A 337 15.98 8.61 -0.13
CA ARG A 337 14.61 8.75 -0.61
C ARG A 337 14.40 8.03 -1.92
N VAL A 338 13.15 7.71 -2.21
CA VAL A 338 12.73 7.32 -3.56
C VAL A 338 11.83 8.40 -4.14
N VAL A 339 11.96 8.65 -5.44
CA VAL A 339 11.05 9.46 -6.23
C VAL A 339 10.59 8.65 -7.45
N ALA A 340 9.29 8.64 -7.70
CA ALA A 340 8.72 8.08 -8.91
C ALA A 340 7.95 9.16 -9.67
N VAL A 341 8.08 9.17 -11.00
CA VAL A 341 7.33 10.06 -11.88
C VAL A 341 6.53 9.19 -12.83
N LEU A 342 5.21 9.21 -12.69
CA LEU A 342 4.25 8.49 -13.52
C LEU A 342 3.67 9.44 -14.57
N ASN A 343 3.85 9.10 -15.84
CA ASN A 343 3.10 9.70 -16.93
C ASN A 343 1.81 8.92 -17.18
N ARG A 344 0.68 9.47 -16.76
CA ARG A 344 -0.67 8.92 -16.97
C ARG A 344 -1.22 9.24 -18.35
N GLY A 345 -0.59 10.18 -19.06
CA GLY A 345 -1.05 10.66 -20.36
C GLY A 345 -0.67 9.75 -21.53
N ASN A 346 -1.27 10.04 -22.68
CA ASN A 346 -1.09 9.30 -23.93
C ASN A 346 0.09 9.80 -24.79
N GLY A 347 0.87 10.77 -24.29
CA GLY A 347 1.99 11.37 -25.01
C GLY A 347 3.24 11.43 -24.15
N THR A 348 4.39 11.61 -24.78
CA THR A 348 5.67 11.79 -24.07
C THR A 348 5.72 13.15 -23.38
N VAL A 349 6.21 13.18 -22.14
CA VAL A 349 6.30 14.41 -21.33
C VAL A 349 7.74 14.68 -20.87
N LYS A 350 8.04 15.95 -20.60
CA LYS A 350 9.20 16.39 -19.81
C LYS A 350 8.70 16.79 -18.43
N VAL A 351 9.37 16.32 -17.38
CA VAL A 351 9.01 16.64 -15.99
C VAL A 351 10.23 17.18 -15.26
N GLU A 352 10.06 18.28 -14.55
CA GLU A 352 11.07 18.82 -13.63
C GLU A 352 10.55 18.68 -12.20
N VAL A 353 11.34 18.04 -11.34
CA VAL A 353 11.01 17.85 -9.92
C VAL A 353 12.08 18.54 -9.08
N GLY A 354 11.71 19.66 -8.46
CA GLY A 354 12.56 20.33 -7.48
C GLY A 354 12.67 19.52 -6.18
N VAL A 355 13.86 19.48 -5.59
CA VAL A 355 14.13 18.70 -4.37
C VAL A 355 13.32 19.20 -3.17
N GLU A 356 12.89 20.46 -3.17
CA GLU A 356 11.98 21.02 -2.17
C GLU A 356 10.64 20.29 -2.13
N ARG A 357 10.12 19.82 -3.28
CA ARG A 357 8.90 19.00 -3.36
C ARG A 357 9.08 17.60 -2.79
N LEU A 358 10.32 17.18 -2.62
CA LEU A 358 10.70 15.90 -2.04
C LEU A 358 11.05 16.05 -0.55
N GLY A 359 10.88 17.25 0.02
CA GLY A 359 11.16 17.53 1.43
C GLY A 359 12.62 17.74 1.75
N LEU A 360 13.43 18.10 0.74
CA LEU A 360 14.86 18.34 0.87
C LEU A 360 15.17 19.82 0.69
N ASP A 361 16.19 20.31 1.38
CA ASP A 361 16.66 21.69 1.22
C ASP A 361 17.70 21.78 0.10
N ALA A 362 17.39 22.56 -0.94
CA ALA A 362 18.35 22.94 -1.97
C ALA A 362 19.33 24.00 -1.42
N ASN A 363 20.34 23.58 -0.68
CA ASN A 363 21.40 24.47 -0.20
C ASN A 363 22.79 23.97 -0.59
N ALA A 364 23.79 24.85 -0.55
CA ALA A 364 25.16 24.55 -0.99
C ALA A 364 25.86 23.43 -0.21
N THR A 365 25.30 23.01 0.94
CA THR A 365 25.85 21.97 1.82
C THR A 365 25.13 20.62 1.69
N CYS A 366 24.06 20.53 0.91
CA CYS A 366 23.33 19.29 0.66
C CYS A 366 23.41 18.89 -0.81
N GLU A 367 24.34 17.99 -1.13
CA GLU A 367 24.42 17.37 -2.44
C GLU A 367 23.44 16.19 -2.51
N VAL A 368 22.63 16.17 -3.57
CA VAL A 368 21.68 15.10 -3.86
C VAL A 368 22.15 14.37 -5.12
N GLN A 369 22.32 13.06 -5.01
CA GLN A 369 22.63 12.20 -6.16
C GLN A 369 21.42 11.33 -6.48
N ALA A 370 21.04 11.25 -7.75
CA ALA A 370 19.94 10.42 -8.21
C ALA A 370 20.49 9.20 -8.98
N GLU A 371 20.01 8.00 -8.65
CA GLU A 371 20.25 6.76 -9.41
C GLU A 371 18.95 6.29 -10.03
N ASP A 372 18.91 6.13 -11.35
CA ASP A 372 17.77 5.53 -12.05
C ASP A 372 17.69 4.02 -11.73
N LEU A 373 16.56 3.57 -11.19
CA LEU A 373 16.43 2.19 -10.72
C LEU A 373 16.15 1.19 -11.84
N TRP A 374 15.88 1.64 -13.06
CA TRP A 374 15.77 0.75 -14.22
C TRP A 374 17.13 0.26 -14.69
N ASP A 375 18.12 1.13 -14.84
CA ASP A 375 19.43 0.79 -15.42
C ASP A 375 20.63 1.03 -14.47
N GLY A 376 20.42 1.65 -13.31
CA GLY A 376 21.45 1.94 -12.32
C GLY A 376 22.33 3.13 -12.68
N ARG A 377 21.97 3.90 -13.72
CA ARG A 377 22.76 5.08 -14.10
C ARG A 377 22.54 6.21 -13.12
N ARG A 378 23.62 6.91 -12.79
CA ARG A 378 23.56 8.16 -12.06
C ARG A 378 23.04 9.27 -12.97
N VAL A 379 22.10 10.04 -12.46
CA VAL A 379 21.53 11.21 -13.09
C VAL A 379 22.00 12.45 -12.34
N GLU A 380 22.59 13.39 -13.07
CA GLU A 380 23.01 14.66 -12.49
C GLU A 380 21.80 15.53 -12.17
N MET A 381 21.79 16.10 -10.96
CA MET A 381 20.82 17.11 -10.58
C MET A 381 21.20 18.44 -11.25
N VAL A 382 20.22 19.10 -11.87
CA VAL A 382 20.44 20.43 -12.45
C VAL A 382 20.72 21.45 -11.35
N GLN A 383 21.51 22.48 -11.68
CA GLN A 383 21.84 23.59 -10.78
C GLN A 383 20.56 24.15 -10.12
N GLY A 384 20.54 24.19 -8.80
CA GLY A 384 19.34 24.53 -8.01
C GLY A 384 18.56 23.31 -7.48
N GLY A 385 19.06 22.09 -7.68
CA GLY A 385 18.50 20.88 -7.07
C GLY A 385 17.24 20.39 -7.77
N LYS A 386 17.30 20.16 -9.09
CA LYS A 386 16.17 19.61 -9.85
C LYS A 386 16.53 18.29 -10.52
N LEU A 387 15.64 17.31 -10.36
CA LEU A 387 15.63 16.11 -11.19
C LEU A 387 14.87 16.43 -12.48
N VAL A 388 15.52 16.25 -13.62
CA VAL A 388 14.91 16.48 -14.94
C VAL A 388 14.71 15.13 -15.63
N VAL A 389 13.46 14.80 -15.90
CA VAL A 389 13.06 13.61 -16.63
C VAL A 389 12.76 14.03 -18.05
N GLU A 390 13.71 13.77 -18.94
CA GLU A 390 13.56 14.05 -20.37
C GLU A 390 12.84 12.89 -21.06
N GLY A 391 11.76 13.20 -21.78
CA GLY A 391 11.13 12.25 -22.70
C GLY A 391 10.47 11.04 -22.04
N LEU A 392 9.81 11.20 -20.89
CA LEU A 392 9.07 10.12 -20.24
C LEU A 392 7.87 9.71 -21.12
N ALA A 393 7.95 8.51 -21.71
CA ALA A 393 6.93 8.01 -22.63
C ALA A 393 5.54 7.92 -21.99
N ALA A 394 4.50 7.84 -22.83
CA ALA A 394 3.13 7.57 -22.39
C ALA A 394 3.08 6.31 -21.51
N HIS A 395 2.36 6.40 -20.39
CA HIS A 395 2.19 5.31 -19.43
C HIS A 395 3.49 4.80 -18.78
N ALA A 396 4.61 5.52 -18.92
CA ALA A 396 5.89 5.16 -18.30
C ALA A 396 6.02 5.71 -16.88
N THR A 397 6.73 4.96 -16.03
CA THR A 397 7.13 5.37 -14.69
C THR A 397 8.65 5.36 -14.58
N GLY A 398 9.23 6.53 -14.41
CA GLY A 398 10.64 6.64 -14.01
C GLY A 398 10.76 6.55 -12.50
N VAL A 399 11.81 5.90 -11.99
CA VAL A 399 12.04 5.74 -10.56
C VAL A 399 13.50 6.01 -10.25
N TRP A 400 13.75 6.88 -9.28
CA TRP A 400 15.09 7.23 -8.84
C TRP A 400 15.25 7.07 -7.33
N ARG A 401 16.39 6.52 -6.92
CA ARG A 401 16.85 6.60 -5.53
C ARG A 401 17.70 7.84 -5.37
N LEU A 402 17.41 8.60 -4.32
CA LEU A 402 18.13 9.80 -3.95
C LEU A 402 18.99 9.53 -2.72
N THR A 403 20.30 9.63 -2.89
CA THR A 403 21.27 9.58 -1.80
C THR A 403 21.69 11.00 -1.45
N LEU A 404 21.73 11.30 -0.16
CA LEU A 404 22.02 12.62 0.39
C LEU A 404 23.43 12.66 0.97
N SER A 405 24.19 13.74 0.72
CA SER A 405 25.50 13.91 1.36
C SER A 405 25.38 14.07 2.88
N PRO A 406 26.39 13.64 3.66
CA PRO A 406 26.44 13.94 5.09
C PRO A 406 26.29 15.44 5.36
N GLY A 407 25.42 15.82 6.30
CA GLY A 407 25.18 17.22 6.67
C GLY A 407 23.94 17.85 6.02
N CYS A 408 23.24 17.14 5.13
CA CYS A 408 21.89 17.54 4.72
C CYS A 408 20.97 17.70 5.94
N ALA A 409 20.10 18.70 5.90
CA ALA A 409 19.05 18.85 6.90
C ALA A 409 18.12 17.62 6.89
N PRO A 410 17.50 17.27 8.03
CA PRO A 410 16.48 16.25 8.07
C PRO A 410 15.37 16.55 7.07
N VAL A 411 14.85 15.51 6.42
CA VAL A 411 13.71 15.61 5.53
C VAL A 411 12.53 16.25 6.28
N VAL A 412 11.90 17.25 5.66
CA VAL A 412 10.57 17.73 6.08
C VAL A 412 9.51 17.03 5.23
N PRO A 413 8.55 16.28 5.82
CA PRO A 413 7.45 15.69 5.05
C PRO A 413 6.78 16.71 4.14
N THR A 414 6.86 16.50 2.83
CA THR A 414 6.42 17.46 1.81
C THR A 414 5.71 16.75 0.68
N GLY A 415 4.58 17.31 0.27
CA GLY A 415 3.72 16.74 -0.78
C GLY A 415 2.37 17.42 -0.81
N ILE A 416 1.42 16.87 -1.57
CA ILE A 416 0.06 17.43 -1.57
C ILE A 416 -0.67 17.07 -0.28
N VAL A 417 -1.52 17.98 0.17
CA VAL A 417 -2.58 17.68 1.14
C VAL A 417 -3.88 17.72 0.37
N PHE A 418 -4.62 16.62 0.32
CA PHE A 418 -5.80 16.50 -0.54
C PHE A 418 -6.92 15.78 0.16
N ASN A 419 -8.16 16.14 -0.17
CA ASN A 419 -9.33 15.42 0.31
C ASN A 419 -9.43 14.09 -0.47
N THR A 420 -9.50 12.97 0.25
CA THR A 420 -9.43 11.63 -0.36
C THR A 420 -10.72 11.23 -1.09
N ALA A 421 -11.86 11.86 -0.78
CA ALA A 421 -13.12 11.62 -1.48
C ALA A 421 -13.24 12.44 -2.77
N SER A 422 -12.89 13.72 -2.74
CA SER A 422 -13.01 14.60 -3.92
C SER A 422 -11.78 14.59 -4.83
N GLY A 423 -10.63 14.15 -4.32
CA GLY A 423 -9.33 14.24 -5.00
C GLY A 423 -8.79 15.66 -5.15
N ARG A 424 -9.41 16.66 -4.51
CA ARG A 424 -9.02 18.07 -4.63
C ARG A 424 -7.89 18.42 -3.65
N CYS A 425 -6.94 19.21 -4.14
CA CYS A 425 -5.77 19.65 -3.40
C CYS A 425 -6.09 20.89 -2.55
N LEU A 426 -5.64 20.88 -1.29
CA LEU A 426 -5.54 22.05 -0.44
C LEU A 426 -4.59 23.04 -1.11
N THR A 427 -5.07 24.26 -1.37
CA THR A 427 -4.38 25.22 -2.22
C THR A 427 -4.29 26.59 -1.55
N ALA A 428 -3.07 27.12 -1.46
CA ALA A 428 -2.81 28.47 -0.98
C ALA A 428 -3.14 29.53 -2.05
N ARG A 429 -3.85 30.58 -1.63
CA ARG A 429 -4.22 31.75 -2.45
C ARG A 429 -4.15 33.03 -1.62
N ASP A 430 -3.07 33.78 -1.76
CA ASP A 430 -2.81 35.00 -0.98
C ASP A 430 -2.86 34.76 0.54
N SER A 431 -3.93 35.20 1.22
CA SER A 431 -4.20 34.96 2.65
C SER A 431 -5.26 33.89 2.91
N ARG A 432 -5.75 33.22 1.86
CA ARG A 432 -6.82 32.22 1.90
C ARG A 432 -6.30 30.83 1.54
N VAL A 433 -7.10 29.83 1.88
CA VAL A 433 -6.89 28.44 1.53
C VAL A 433 -8.19 27.89 0.95
N VAL A 434 -8.09 27.17 -0.15
CA VAL A 434 -9.23 26.62 -0.90
C VAL A 434 -8.91 25.20 -1.37
N PHE A 435 -9.92 24.41 -1.71
CA PHE A 435 -9.73 23.12 -2.37
C PHE A 435 -9.96 23.25 -3.87
N GLU A 436 -8.99 22.83 -4.68
CA GLU A 436 -8.99 22.98 -6.14
C GLU A 436 -8.47 21.70 -6.83
N THR A 437 -8.68 21.60 -8.15
CA THR A 437 -8.04 20.56 -8.96
C THR A 437 -6.53 20.62 -8.78
N CYS A 438 -5.89 19.47 -8.58
CA CYS A 438 -4.44 19.36 -8.45
C CYS A 438 -3.77 19.65 -9.81
N GLU A 439 -2.99 20.71 -9.90
CA GLU A 439 -2.31 21.18 -11.11
C GLU A 439 -0.80 21.34 -10.90
N ALA A 440 -0.25 20.55 -9.97
CA ALA A 440 1.17 20.52 -9.62
C ALA A 440 1.76 21.89 -9.25
N LEU A 441 0.96 22.82 -8.72
CA LEU A 441 1.43 24.16 -8.33
C LEU A 441 2.19 24.11 -6.99
N ASP A 442 3.19 24.96 -6.78
CA ASP A 442 3.87 25.08 -5.47
C ASP A 442 2.89 25.48 -4.34
N ALA A 443 1.81 26.17 -4.70
CA ALA A 443 0.72 26.52 -3.78
C ALA A 443 -0.11 25.31 -3.32
N GLN A 444 0.05 24.15 -3.94
CA GLN A 444 -0.65 22.89 -3.62
C GLN A 444 0.24 21.87 -2.93
N VAL A 445 1.54 22.16 -2.82
CA VAL A 445 2.51 21.31 -2.14
C VAL A 445 2.82 21.94 -0.79
N TRP A 446 2.70 21.16 0.27
CA TRP A 446 2.79 21.62 1.65
C TRP A 446 3.89 20.88 2.40
N GLN A 447 4.70 21.63 3.12
CA GLN A 447 5.58 21.11 4.15
C GLN A 447 4.77 20.91 5.43
N VAL A 448 4.88 19.73 6.04
CA VAL A 448 4.30 19.42 7.34
C VAL A 448 5.44 19.28 8.33
N THR A 449 5.59 20.29 9.19
CA THR A 449 6.66 20.33 10.18
C THR A 449 6.42 19.35 11.32
N ALA A 450 7.49 18.98 12.05
CA ALA A 450 7.37 18.11 13.23
C ALA A 450 6.48 18.69 14.34
N GLN A 451 6.24 20.00 14.36
CA GLN A 451 5.33 20.67 15.29
C GLN A 451 3.87 20.72 14.80
N GLY A 452 3.56 20.11 13.65
CA GLY A 452 2.22 20.07 13.08
C GLY A 452 1.80 21.33 12.32
N SER A 453 2.73 22.24 12.00
CA SER A 453 2.44 23.38 11.11
C SER A 453 2.53 22.97 9.64
N LEU A 454 1.54 23.38 8.84
CA LEU A 454 1.49 23.20 7.39
C LEU A 454 1.88 24.50 6.68
N ARG A 455 2.86 24.45 5.79
CA ARG A 455 3.40 25.62 5.05
C ARG A 455 3.42 25.34 3.54
N PRO A 456 2.79 26.17 2.69
CA PRO A 456 2.81 25.92 1.25
C PRO A 456 4.19 26.25 0.69
N LEU A 457 4.65 25.50 -0.32
CA LEU A 457 5.94 25.79 -0.96
C LEU A 457 5.95 27.14 -1.69
N SER A 458 4.79 27.64 -2.10
CA SER A 458 4.67 28.98 -2.69
C SER A 458 5.03 30.13 -1.74
N ASP A 459 4.93 29.92 -0.41
CA ASP A 459 5.31 30.90 0.62
C ASP A 459 5.50 30.19 1.98
N THR A 460 6.73 29.74 2.24
CA THR A 460 7.06 28.99 3.46
C THR A 460 7.10 29.85 4.73
N ALA A 461 6.97 31.18 4.61
CA ALA A 461 6.81 32.07 5.76
C ALA A 461 5.38 32.09 6.30
N ARG A 462 4.44 31.43 5.61
CA ARG A 462 3.03 31.36 6.02
C ARG A 462 2.59 29.94 6.38
N CYS A 463 1.67 29.89 7.34
CA CYS A 463 1.18 28.66 7.96
C CYS A 463 -0.35 28.60 7.89
N LEU A 464 -0.89 27.41 7.64
CA LEU A 464 -2.33 27.14 7.77
C LEU A 464 -2.77 27.47 9.20
N THR A 465 -3.73 28.39 9.33
CA THR A 465 -4.15 28.96 10.60
C THR A 465 -5.65 28.81 10.76
N ALA A 466 -6.14 28.25 11.87
CA ALA A 466 -7.58 28.04 12.09
C ALA A 466 -8.37 29.32 12.42
N ALA A 467 -7.68 30.44 12.74
CA ALA A 467 -8.32 31.69 13.16
C ALA A 467 -9.37 32.18 12.14
N SER A 468 -10.53 32.63 12.66
CA SER A 468 -11.67 33.15 11.90
C SER A 468 -12.21 32.21 10.81
N GLY A 469 -12.20 30.90 11.05
CA GLY A 469 -12.76 29.89 10.14
C GLY A 469 -11.77 29.37 9.10
N GLY A 470 -10.46 29.58 9.30
CA GLY A 470 -9.40 29.04 8.46
C GLY A 470 -8.81 30.03 7.45
N SER A 471 -7.49 30.20 7.47
CA SER A 471 -6.76 31.14 6.62
C SER A 471 -5.28 30.77 6.49
N LEU A 472 -4.54 31.56 5.69
CA LEU A 472 -3.08 31.50 5.61
C LEU A 472 -2.49 32.72 6.32
N GLY A 473 -1.80 32.51 7.45
CA GLY A 473 -1.22 33.57 8.29
C GLY A 473 0.30 33.49 8.35
N ALA A 474 0.99 34.56 8.78
CA ALA A 474 2.42 34.47 9.07
C ALA A 474 2.69 33.38 10.11
N CYS A 475 3.74 32.57 9.92
CA CYS A 475 4.10 31.51 10.85
C CYS A 475 4.58 32.10 12.19
N ARG A 476 3.89 31.76 13.27
CA ARG A 476 4.17 32.18 14.65
C ARG A 476 4.39 30.99 15.59
N GLY A 477 3.90 29.80 15.21
CA GLY A 477 4.01 28.59 16.02
C GLY A 477 3.01 28.51 17.17
N ASP A 478 1.96 29.34 17.12
CA ASP A 478 0.85 29.33 18.08
C ASP A 478 -0.02 28.08 17.87
N GLU A 479 -0.85 27.74 18.87
CA GLU A 479 -1.75 26.58 18.82
C GLU A 479 -2.76 26.63 17.65
N ASP A 480 -3.12 27.82 17.13
CA ASP A 480 -3.98 27.90 15.92
C ASP A 480 -3.28 27.51 14.63
N GLN A 481 -1.96 27.29 14.66
CA GLN A 481 -1.13 26.85 13.53
C GLN A 481 -0.57 25.44 13.73
N LYS A 482 -1.05 24.72 14.74
CA LYS A 482 -0.67 23.33 15.00
C LYS A 482 -1.85 22.42 14.68
N TRP A 483 -1.58 21.45 13.82
CA TRP A 483 -2.56 20.49 13.34
C TRP A 483 -2.04 19.08 13.62
N SER A 484 -2.85 18.28 14.30
CA SER A 484 -2.58 16.87 14.53
C SER A 484 -3.29 16.03 13.47
N TYR A 485 -2.62 15.02 12.95
CA TYR A 485 -3.15 14.12 11.92
C TYR A 485 -3.49 12.76 12.53
N ALA A 486 -4.76 12.37 12.49
CA ALA A 486 -5.22 11.11 13.03
C ALA A 486 -5.18 9.99 11.98
N ILE A 487 -5.15 8.72 12.43
CA ILE A 487 -5.25 7.55 11.53
C ILE A 487 -6.55 7.53 10.71
N THR A 488 -7.60 8.17 11.20
CA THR A 488 -8.88 8.42 10.51
C THR A 488 -8.75 9.38 9.33
N GLY A 489 -7.62 10.07 9.20
CA GLY A 489 -7.38 11.08 8.16
C GLY A 489 -7.83 12.49 8.54
N ASN A 490 -8.42 12.70 9.72
CA ASN A 490 -8.76 14.04 10.21
C ASN A 490 -7.49 14.86 10.49
N LEU A 491 -7.55 16.15 10.13
CA LEU A 491 -6.58 17.17 10.54
C LEU A 491 -7.19 18.10 11.58
N LYS A 492 -6.87 17.88 12.85
CA LYS A 492 -7.46 18.60 13.99
C LYS A 492 -6.57 19.75 14.46
N ASN A 493 -7.13 20.94 14.65
CA ASN A 493 -6.42 22.10 15.15
C ASN A 493 -6.26 22.05 16.68
N ALA A 494 -5.07 22.40 17.18
CA ALA A 494 -4.77 22.34 18.61
C ALA A 494 -5.48 23.43 19.43
N LYS A 495 -5.76 24.61 18.86
CA LYS A 495 -6.45 25.71 19.56
C LYS A 495 -7.96 25.55 19.59
N THR A 496 -8.57 25.27 18.43
CA THR A 496 -10.03 25.23 18.32
C THR A 496 -10.61 23.86 18.67
N GLY A 497 -9.83 22.78 18.50
CA GLY A 497 -10.32 21.41 18.65
C GLY A 497 -11.18 20.93 17.47
N GLU A 498 -11.30 21.75 16.43
CA GLU A 498 -12.05 21.48 15.20
C GLU A 498 -11.14 20.91 14.11
N CYS A 499 -11.75 20.36 13.06
CA CYS A 499 -11.07 19.70 11.95
C CYS A 499 -11.09 20.55 10.68
N LEU A 500 -10.00 20.46 9.91
CA LEU A 500 -9.96 20.93 8.52
C LEU A 500 -11.12 20.29 7.75
N THR A 501 -11.84 21.07 6.96
CA THR A 501 -13.03 20.63 6.24
C THR A 501 -13.06 21.17 4.83
N GLU A 502 -13.26 20.28 3.85
CA GLU A 502 -13.66 20.68 2.51
C GLU A 502 -15.16 20.96 2.49
N GLY A 503 -15.53 22.24 2.57
CA GLY A 503 -16.92 22.67 2.63
C GLY A 503 -17.05 24.20 2.59
N VAL A 504 -18.20 24.69 3.07
CA VAL A 504 -18.46 26.15 3.19
C VAL A 504 -17.52 26.79 4.21
N GLU A 505 -17.26 26.08 5.31
CA GLU A 505 -16.31 26.47 6.35
C GLU A 505 -15.06 25.59 6.23
N LEU A 506 -13.87 26.21 6.31
CA LEU A 506 -12.59 25.48 6.20
C LEU A 506 -12.25 24.74 7.50
N VAL A 507 -12.85 25.14 8.61
CA VAL A 507 -12.66 24.54 9.94
C VAL A 507 -14.04 24.37 10.57
N SER A 508 -14.37 23.15 11.00
CA SER A 508 -15.64 22.83 11.65
C SER A 508 -15.49 21.63 12.59
N ASP A 509 -16.53 21.32 13.36
CA ASP A 509 -16.54 20.17 14.27
C ASP A 509 -16.01 18.90 13.59
N CYS A 510 -15.15 18.18 14.30
CA CYS A 510 -14.62 16.92 13.79
C CYS A 510 -15.74 15.88 13.67
N LEU A 511 -15.92 15.39 12.45
CA LEU A 511 -16.84 14.34 12.07
C LEU A 511 -16.04 13.04 11.88
N LEU A 512 -16.64 11.93 12.29
CA LEU A 512 -16.06 10.60 12.12
C LEU A 512 -16.21 10.14 10.67
N GLU A 513 -15.09 9.82 10.01
CA GLU A 513 -15.04 9.23 8.68
C GLU A 513 -15.92 9.94 7.63
N ALA A 514 -16.03 11.28 7.71
CA ALA A 514 -16.81 12.05 6.76
C ALA A 514 -15.99 12.38 5.52
N ASN A 515 -16.55 12.19 4.32
CA ASN A 515 -15.91 12.53 3.04
C ASN A 515 -15.24 13.91 3.03
N SER A 516 -15.84 14.92 3.68
CA SER A 516 -15.31 16.29 3.73
C SER A 516 -14.06 16.47 4.62
N GLN A 517 -13.72 15.51 5.47
CA GLN A 517 -12.68 15.66 6.50
C GLN A 517 -11.60 14.55 6.51
N VAL A 518 -11.61 13.63 5.54
CA VAL A 518 -10.55 12.60 5.41
C VAL A 518 -9.51 13.04 4.38
N PHE A 519 -8.31 13.37 4.85
CA PHE A 519 -7.23 13.89 4.01
C PHE A 519 -6.07 12.91 3.86
N GLY A 520 -5.47 12.92 2.67
CA GLY A 520 -4.17 12.31 2.42
C GLY A 520 -3.06 13.33 2.65
N LEU A 521 -2.02 12.93 3.37
CA LEU A 521 -0.86 13.76 3.70
C LEU A 521 0.45 13.15 3.21
N PRO A 522 1.54 13.94 3.14
CA PRO A 522 2.85 13.45 2.76
C PRO A 522 3.40 12.34 3.66
N SER A 523 4.17 11.42 3.07
CA SER A 523 4.85 10.34 3.77
C SER A 523 5.84 10.89 4.80
N GLY A 524 5.83 10.32 6.00
CA GLY A 524 6.65 10.76 7.14
C GLY A 524 5.95 11.72 8.10
N VAL A 525 4.71 12.15 7.82
CA VAL A 525 3.90 12.86 8.83
C VAL A 525 3.55 11.90 9.96
N ALA A 526 3.79 12.33 11.19
CA ALA A 526 3.46 11.56 12.38
C ALA A 526 1.94 11.53 12.61
N LEU A 527 1.42 10.34 12.91
CA LEU A 527 0.05 10.14 13.35
C LEU A 527 -0.05 10.30 14.87
N VAL A 528 -1.16 10.85 15.35
CA VAL A 528 -1.47 11.00 16.78
C VAL A 528 -2.51 10.00 17.29
#